data_AF-A0A1G8QIY7-F1
#
_entry.id   AF-A0A1G8QIY7-F1
#
_cell.length_a   1.000
_cell.length_b   1.000
_cell.length_c   1.000
_cell.angle_alpha   90.00
_cell.angle_beta   90.00
_cell.angle_gamma   90.00
#
_symmetry.space_group_name_H-M   'P 1'
#
loop_
_entity.id
_entity.type
_entity.pdbx_description
1 polymer ?
#
loop_
_entity_poly.entity_id
_entity_poly.type
_entity_poly.pdbx_seq_one_letter_code
_entity_poly.pdbx_strand_id
1 'polypeptide(L)'
;MTVTATDAAGNSSTTTGTVHVDTEINVGIDSGQAGGDDIANAEEVTNGVTLTGTAEAGSQVQVSLAGATDYVTADADGNWSSTFASSQIAQGEYDATVTVIATDDAGNAASSSAILRIDTSTNVSMDTGMFVTPVNAEQLQNGVELDGTAEAGAVVLVTVDGVVRETVADENGHWMVTYEDGSLPEGTYNASANVEVTDIAGNTATTSATFLVDTEVTNPLIKSVTFADDDVTSLSISTDDQAFDFYALNPDGTATELSTTEFALSPEESLVVLNPSASDGTHLVIAATDDAGNTSDTLLVLDDNVTNTGTLEHNQIDGFNIEGIELDYASDANLTLTEDMIRDLSSTSDTVTVHGGSDDTVTIENAAKTTQTVDIEGETYDIYTVGDDGVTVVIDQDINVVI
;
A
#
# COMPACT_ATOMS: atom_id res chain seq x y z
N MET A 1 -39.27 33.96 64.43
CA MET A 1 -40.65 34.34 64.82
C MET A 1 -40.70 34.74 66.29
N THR A 2 -41.51 35.74 66.60
CA THR A 2 -41.71 36.25 67.97
C THR A 2 -43.19 36.30 68.27
N VAL A 3 -43.62 35.71 69.39
CA VAL A 3 -45.01 35.74 69.84
C VAL A 3 -45.05 36.51 71.15
N THR A 4 -45.87 37.55 71.20
CA THR A 4 -46.12 38.34 72.42
C THR A 4 -47.59 38.20 72.80
N ALA A 5 -47.83 37.82 74.05
CA ALA A 5 -49.16 37.82 74.64
C ALA A 5 -49.23 38.93 75.69
N THR A 6 -50.31 39.72 75.66
CA THR A 6 -50.58 40.76 76.66
C THR A 6 -51.92 40.47 77.33
N ASP A 7 -51.95 40.46 78.66
CA ASP A 7 -53.17 40.27 79.43
C ASP A 7 -54.01 41.56 79.52
N ALA A 8 -55.23 41.45 80.06
CA ALA A 8 -56.14 42.60 80.20
C ALA A 8 -55.64 43.67 81.19
N ALA A 9 -54.67 43.35 82.05
CA ALA A 9 -54.05 44.29 82.98
C ALA A 9 -52.84 45.01 82.35
N GLY A 10 -52.44 44.64 81.13
CA GLY A 10 -51.32 45.24 80.40
C GLY A 10 -49.97 44.56 80.63
N ASN A 11 -49.92 43.42 81.33
CA ASN A 11 -48.68 42.65 81.43
C ASN A 11 -48.43 41.92 80.12
N SER A 12 -47.21 41.99 79.59
CA SER A 12 -46.84 41.27 78.37
C SER A 12 -45.76 40.22 78.64
N SER A 13 -45.83 39.11 77.90
CA SER A 13 -44.82 38.06 77.87
C SER A 13 -44.52 37.72 76.43
N THR A 14 -43.25 37.53 76.13
CA THR A 14 -42.78 37.22 74.78
C THR A 14 -42.01 35.91 74.77
N THR A 15 -42.20 35.12 73.71
CA THR A 15 -41.36 33.97 73.38
C THR A 15 -40.85 34.10 71.94
N THR A 16 -39.67 33.57 71.68
CA THR A 16 -39.04 33.61 70.35
C THR A 16 -38.66 32.20 69.91
N GLY A 17 -38.79 31.93 68.62
CA GLY A 17 -38.28 30.74 67.96
C GLY A 17 -37.68 31.10 66.60
N THR A 18 -36.80 30.26 66.06
CA THR A 18 -36.22 30.42 64.72
C THR A 18 -36.86 29.43 63.75
N VAL A 19 -36.97 29.83 62.48
CA VAL A 19 -37.33 28.97 61.36
C VAL A 19 -36.21 29.14 60.34
N HIS A 20 -35.59 28.04 59.93
CA HIS A 20 -34.72 28.04 58.76
C HIS A 20 -35.61 27.80 57.54
N VAL A 21 -35.42 28.61 56.50
CA VAL A 21 -36.10 28.49 55.23
C VAL A 21 -35.03 28.20 54.21
N ASP A 22 -35.16 27.06 53.57
CA ASP A 22 -34.30 26.60 52.50
C ASP A 22 -35.21 26.18 51.34
N THR A 23 -34.93 26.74 50.18
CA THR A 23 -35.79 26.63 48.98
C THR A 23 -34.95 26.49 47.71
N GLU A 24 -33.65 26.28 47.81
CA GLU A 24 -32.72 26.31 46.69
C GLU A 24 -31.84 25.07 46.72
N ILE A 25 -31.62 24.46 45.55
CA ILE A 25 -30.65 23.38 45.35
C ILE A 25 -30.19 23.43 43.90
N ASN A 26 -28.95 23.02 43.64
CA ASN A 26 -28.41 22.89 42.29
C ASN A 26 -27.83 21.48 42.06
N VAL A 27 -27.73 21.12 40.78
CA VAL A 27 -27.03 19.91 40.35
C VAL A 27 -26.52 20.09 38.94
N GLY A 28 -25.32 19.60 38.68
CA GLY A 28 -24.63 19.64 37.39
C GLY A 28 -23.93 18.31 37.11
N ILE A 29 -23.72 18.04 35.83
CA ILE A 29 -22.89 16.94 35.32
C ILE A 29 -21.69 17.61 34.66
N ASP A 30 -20.48 17.14 34.95
CA ASP A 30 -19.28 17.69 34.34
C ASP A 30 -19.20 17.28 32.85
N SER A 31 -18.51 18.05 32.01
CA SER A 31 -18.22 17.67 30.62
C SER A 31 -16.98 16.78 30.53
N GLY A 32 -16.84 15.99 29.46
CA GLY A 32 -15.68 15.12 29.26
C GLY A 32 -15.73 13.91 30.19
N GLN A 33 -16.89 13.27 30.28
CA GLN A 33 -17.05 11.96 30.89
C GLN A 33 -16.34 10.89 30.06
N ALA A 34 -16.15 9.70 30.62
CA ALA A 34 -15.52 8.55 29.96
C ALA A 34 -14.20 8.92 29.26
N GLY A 35 -13.14 9.15 30.04
CA GLY A 35 -11.82 9.42 29.46
C GLY A 35 -11.60 10.84 28.93
N GLY A 36 -12.65 11.66 28.79
CA GLY A 36 -12.52 13.10 28.50
C GLY A 36 -13.24 13.59 27.25
N ASP A 37 -13.95 12.72 26.54
CA ASP A 37 -14.54 13.00 25.23
C ASP A 37 -16.05 12.77 25.15
N ASP A 38 -16.67 12.36 26.27
CA ASP A 38 -18.10 12.01 26.37
C ASP A 38 -18.51 10.81 25.47
N ILE A 39 -17.55 9.96 25.09
CA ILE A 39 -17.75 8.72 24.33
C ILE A 39 -17.10 7.55 25.07
N ALA A 40 -17.91 6.65 25.64
CA ALA A 40 -17.39 5.48 26.32
C ALA A 40 -17.03 4.35 25.35
N ASN A 41 -15.74 4.03 25.27
CA ASN A 41 -15.21 2.98 24.42
C ASN A 41 -15.29 1.57 25.01
N ALA A 42 -14.89 0.55 24.26
CA ALA A 42 -14.97 -0.85 24.70
C ALA A 42 -14.18 -1.12 26.00
N GLU A 43 -12.99 -0.54 26.11
CA GLU A 43 -12.12 -0.71 27.27
C GLU A 43 -12.70 0.00 28.50
N GLU A 44 -13.20 1.22 28.32
CA GLU A 44 -13.83 2.01 29.38
C GLU A 44 -15.11 1.36 29.90
N VAL A 45 -15.97 0.88 29.00
CA VAL A 45 -17.17 0.13 29.39
C VAL A 45 -16.80 -1.15 30.14
N THR A 46 -15.72 -1.83 29.72
CA THR A 46 -15.23 -3.06 30.39
C THR A 46 -14.71 -2.79 31.80
N ASN A 47 -13.96 -1.70 31.98
CA ASN A 47 -13.42 -1.28 33.27
C ASN A 47 -14.47 -0.63 34.18
N GLY A 48 -15.57 -0.16 33.59
CA GLY A 48 -16.64 0.58 34.25
C GLY A 48 -16.50 2.08 34.04
N VAL A 49 -17.63 2.74 33.77
CA VAL A 49 -17.68 4.17 33.49
C VAL A 49 -17.96 4.93 34.78
N THR A 50 -17.13 5.91 35.09
CA THR A 50 -17.35 6.83 36.21
C THR A 50 -17.89 8.15 35.72
N LEU A 51 -19.04 8.55 36.25
CA LEU A 51 -19.67 9.84 36.00
C LEU A 51 -19.38 10.80 37.15
N THR A 52 -19.14 12.06 36.81
CA THR A 52 -18.79 13.13 37.75
C THR A 52 -19.67 14.36 37.59
N GLY A 53 -19.78 15.14 38.65
CA GLY A 53 -20.47 16.42 38.60
C GLY A 53 -20.48 17.12 39.94
N THR A 54 -21.36 18.13 40.03
CA THR A 54 -21.51 18.97 41.21
C THR A 54 -22.94 18.98 41.73
N ALA A 55 -23.09 19.14 43.05
CA ALA A 55 -24.35 19.41 43.73
C ALA A 55 -24.05 20.13 45.04
N GLU A 56 -25.09 20.58 45.75
CA GLU A 56 -24.92 21.14 47.08
C GLU A 56 -24.30 20.10 48.04
N ALA A 57 -23.26 20.52 48.78
CA ALA A 57 -22.49 19.66 49.68
C ALA A 57 -23.39 18.93 50.69
N GLY A 58 -23.20 17.61 50.81
CA GLY A 58 -24.01 16.75 51.67
C GLY A 58 -25.36 16.30 51.07
N SER A 59 -25.78 16.83 49.92
CA SER A 59 -27.01 16.39 49.24
C SER A 59 -26.89 14.95 48.75
N GLN A 60 -28.01 14.21 48.78
CA GLN A 60 -28.11 12.92 48.13
C GLN A 60 -28.26 13.13 46.62
N VAL A 61 -27.46 12.42 45.83
CA VAL A 61 -27.44 12.49 44.37
C VAL A 61 -27.80 11.12 43.81
N GLN A 62 -28.94 11.03 43.13
CA GLN A 62 -29.34 9.88 42.34
C GLN A 62 -28.79 10.03 40.92
N VAL A 63 -27.97 9.10 40.47
CA VAL A 63 -27.38 9.10 39.12
C VAL A 63 -27.93 7.90 38.35
N SER A 64 -28.42 8.10 37.13
CA SER A 64 -28.86 7.02 36.26
C SER A 64 -28.15 7.08 34.91
N LEU A 65 -27.68 5.92 34.45
CA LEU A 65 -27.02 5.69 33.15
C LEU A 65 -27.52 4.36 32.59
N ALA A 66 -27.88 4.32 31.31
CA ALA A 66 -28.29 3.09 30.60
C ALA A 66 -29.38 2.25 31.32
N GLY A 67 -30.26 2.91 32.09
CA GLY A 67 -31.32 2.26 32.88
C GLY A 67 -30.86 1.70 34.24
N ALA A 68 -29.57 1.69 34.55
CA ALA A 68 -29.05 1.49 35.89
C ALA A 68 -29.15 2.77 36.72
N THR A 69 -29.20 2.63 38.04
CA THR A 69 -29.26 3.77 38.97
C THR A 69 -28.37 3.49 40.17
N ASP A 70 -27.62 4.51 40.58
CA ASP A 70 -26.80 4.53 41.78
C ASP A 70 -27.11 5.77 42.62
N TYR A 71 -26.76 5.73 43.89
CA TYR A 71 -26.99 6.83 44.84
C TYR A 71 -25.69 7.16 45.56
N VAL A 72 -25.27 8.42 45.43
CA VAL A 72 -24.06 8.94 46.06
C VAL A 72 -24.40 10.19 46.87
N THR A 73 -23.43 10.71 47.61
CA THR A 73 -23.58 11.95 48.38
C THR A 73 -22.52 12.92 47.89
N ALA A 74 -22.92 14.16 47.62
CA ALA A 74 -21.97 15.21 47.28
C ALA A 74 -21.03 15.47 48.47
N ASP A 75 -19.73 15.53 48.22
CA ASP A 75 -18.73 15.76 49.25
C ASP A 75 -18.79 17.17 49.84
N ALA A 76 -17.89 17.49 50.77
CA ALA A 76 -17.86 18.80 51.43
C ALA A 76 -17.53 19.96 50.48
N ASP A 77 -16.92 19.66 49.32
CA ASP A 77 -16.58 20.63 48.28
C ASP A 77 -17.69 20.70 47.20
N GLY A 78 -18.73 19.86 47.30
CA GLY A 78 -19.87 19.83 46.39
C GLY A 78 -19.68 18.90 45.19
N ASN A 79 -18.67 18.04 45.18
CA ASN A 79 -18.43 17.11 44.07
C ASN A 79 -19.11 15.77 44.32
N TRP A 80 -19.58 15.12 43.26
CA TRP A 80 -20.06 13.74 43.32
C TRP A 80 -19.40 12.89 42.24
N SER A 81 -19.28 11.59 42.50
CA SER A 81 -18.70 10.60 41.59
C SER A 81 -19.49 9.30 41.72
N SER A 82 -19.96 8.75 40.60
CA SER A 82 -20.75 7.51 40.54
C SER A 82 -20.19 6.58 39.48
N THR A 83 -19.90 5.33 39.85
CA THR A 83 -19.31 4.34 38.94
C THR A 83 -20.32 3.27 38.56
N PHE A 84 -20.48 3.06 37.25
CA PHE A 84 -21.32 2.02 36.66
C PHE A 84 -20.43 0.90 36.13
N ALA A 85 -20.61 -0.31 36.66
CA ALA A 85 -19.86 -1.49 36.23
C ALA A 85 -20.27 -1.93 34.81
N SER A 86 -19.40 -2.68 34.14
CA SER A 86 -19.66 -3.20 32.78
C SER A 86 -20.97 -3.96 32.63
N SER A 87 -21.44 -4.68 33.67
CA SER A 87 -22.73 -5.38 33.63
C SER A 87 -23.96 -4.46 33.59
N GLN A 88 -23.78 -3.17 33.86
CA GLN A 88 -24.84 -2.16 33.88
C GLN A 88 -24.92 -1.37 32.56
N ILE A 89 -23.92 -1.51 31.68
CA ILE A 89 -23.82 -0.78 30.41
C ILE A 89 -23.78 -1.83 29.30
N ALA A 90 -24.77 -1.83 28.42
CA ALA A 90 -24.76 -2.74 27.28
C ALA A 90 -23.65 -2.33 26.29
N GLN A 91 -22.98 -3.32 25.72
CA GLN A 91 -22.05 -3.12 24.60
C GLN A 91 -22.83 -2.70 23.34
N GLY A 92 -22.17 -1.99 22.43
CA GLY A 92 -22.70 -1.56 21.14
C GLY A 92 -22.50 -0.06 20.91
N GLU A 93 -23.25 0.47 19.94
CA GLU A 93 -23.16 1.86 19.51
C GLU A 93 -24.52 2.57 19.73
N TYR A 94 -24.62 3.47 20.70
CA TYR A 94 -25.87 4.18 21.03
C TYR A 94 -25.67 5.37 21.96
N ASP A 95 -26.63 6.30 21.96
CA ASP A 95 -26.68 7.41 22.92
C ASP A 95 -27.32 6.96 24.24
N ALA A 96 -26.58 7.01 25.33
CA ALA A 96 -27.08 6.76 26.68
C ALA A 96 -27.43 8.08 27.37
N THR A 97 -28.70 8.26 27.74
CA THR A 97 -29.10 9.41 28.56
C THR A 97 -28.60 9.23 29.99
N VAL A 98 -27.87 10.22 30.48
CA VAL A 98 -27.51 10.40 31.88
C VAL A 98 -28.55 11.31 32.53
N THR A 99 -29.15 10.88 33.63
CA THR A 99 -30.01 11.75 34.45
C THR A 99 -29.53 11.77 35.89
N VAL A 100 -29.42 12.98 36.45
CA VAL A 100 -29.00 13.20 37.83
C VAL A 100 -30.08 13.98 38.56
N ILE A 101 -30.43 13.54 39.77
CA ILE A 101 -31.36 14.24 40.66
C ILE A 101 -30.68 14.42 42.01
N ALA A 102 -30.52 15.66 42.46
CA ALA A 102 -30.04 15.97 43.81
C ALA A 102 -31.22 16.27 44.73
N THR A 103 -31.12 15.89 46.00
CA THR A 103 -32.07 16.25 47.06
C THR A 103 -31.31 16.64 48.33
N ASP A 104 -31.59 17.83 48.85
CA ASP A 104 -30.95 18.38 50.05
C ASP A 104 -31.67 17.91 51.34
N ASP A 105 -31.14 18.33 52.49
CA ASP A 105 -31.71 18.01 53.82
C ASP A 105 -33.08 18.67 54.07
N ALA A 106 -33.38 19.79 53.39
CA ALA A 106 -34.66 20.49 53.46
C ALA A 106 -35.74 19.85 52.57
N GLY A 107 -35.35 18.94 51.68
CA GLY A 107 -36.20 18.23 50.73
C GLY A 107 -36.41 18.98 49.41
N ASN A 108 -35.63 20.01 49.10
CA ASN A 108 -35.63 20.59 47.77
C ASN A 108 -34.93 19.63 46.80
N ALA A 109 -35.37 19.61 45.54
CA ALA A 109 -34.77 18.78 44.51
C ALA A 109 -34.50 19.54 43.22
N ALA A 110 -33.38 19.24 42.57
CA ALA A 110 -33.03 19.70 41.23
C ALA A 110 -32.58 18.51 40.38
N SER A 111 -32.66 18.66 39.05
CA SER A 111 -32.28 17.64 38.10
C SER A 111 -31.44 18.19 36.96
N SER A 112 -30.50 17.39 36.45
CA SER A 112 -29.74 17.65 35.23
C SER A 112 -29.70 16.41 34.34
N SER A 113 -29.45 16.60 33.04
CA SER A 113 -29.32 15.51 32.08
C SER A 113 -28.26 15.80 31.02
N ALA A 114 -27.54 14.76 30.60
CA ALA A 114 -26.56 14.78 29.52
C ALA A 114 -26.71 13.53 28.64
N ILE A 115 -26.02 13.50 27.51
CA ILE A 115 -25.86 12.29 26.69
C ILE A 115 -24.41 11.86 26.83
N LEU A 116 -24.22 10.57 27.13
CA LEU A 116 -22.95 9.87 26.97
C LEU A 116 -23.10 8.95 25.76
N ARG A 117 -22.25 9.08 24.75
CA ARG A 117 -22.23 8.13 23.64
C ARG A 117 -21.57 6.84 24.13
N ILE A 118 -22.15 5.69 23.84
CA ILE A 118 -21.51 4.39 24.00
C ILE A 118 -21.12 3.94 22.61
N ASP A 119 -19.84 3.62 22.42
CA ASP A 119 -19.31 3.13 21.15
C ASP A 119 -18.19 2.13 21.44
N THR A 120 -18.49 0.84 21.38
CA THR A 120 -17.60 -0.21 21.88
C THR A 120 -16.97 -1.08 20.79
N SER A 121 -16.94 -0.63 19.55
CA SER A 121 -16.37 -1.41 18.46
C SER A 121 -16.09 -0.56 17.25
N THR A 122 -14.98 -0.85 16.57
CA THR A 122 -14.73 -0.37 15.22
C THR A 122 -14.57 -1.52 14.22
N ASN A 123 -14.44 -1.20 12.94
CA ASN A 123 -14.23 -2.16 11.87
C ASN A 123 -13.22 -1.65 10.83
N VAL A 124 -12.53 -2.58 10.17
CA VAL A 124 -11.66 -2.30 9.03
C VAL A 124 -11.74 -3.43 8.01
N SER A 125 -11.70 -3.06 6.73
CA SER A 125 -11.49 -3.95 5.61
C SER A 125 -10.40 -3.39 4.68
N MET A 126 -9.78 -4.26 3.89
CA MET A 126 -8.85 -3.93 2.82
C MET A 126 -9.42 -4.49 1.53
N ASP A 127 -9.44 -3.71 0.46
CA ASP A 127 -9.76 -4.22 -0.88
C ASP A 127 -8.55 -5.01 -1.39
N THR A 128 -8.76 -6.29 -1.68
CA THR A 128 -7.73 -7.18 -2.22
C THR A 128 -7.79 -7.29 -3.75
N GLY A 129 -8.61 -6.47 -4.40
CA GLY A 129 -8.80 -6.44 -5.85
C GLY A 129 -7.54 -6.11 -6.64
N MET A 130 -6.55 -5.44 -6.04
CA MET A 130 -5.26 -5.15 -6.68
C MET A 130 -4.34 -6.38 -6.77
N PHE A 131 -4.56 -7.42 -5.95
CA PHE A 131 -3.62 -8.52 -5.79
C PHE A 131 -3.96 -9.75 -6.66
N VAL A 132 -4.59 -9.56 -7.82
CA VAL A 132 -4.98 -10.68 -8.71
C VAL A 132 -3.79 -11.21 -9.50
N THR A 133 -2.87 -10.33 -9.87
CA THR A 133 -1.56 -10.62 -10.46
C THR A 133 -0.49 -10.01 -9.55
N PRO A 134 0.77 -10.48 -9.63
CA PRO A 134 1.87 -9.81 -8.96
C PRO A 134 1.97 -8.33 -9.37
N VAL A 135 2.45 -7.49 -8.46
CA VAL A 135 2.81 -6.09 -8.76
C VAL A 135 4.07 -6.11 -9.61
N ASN A 136 3.94 -5.65 -10.85
CA ASN A 136 5.04 -5.63 -11.81
C ASN A 136 5.95 -4.39 -11.66
N ALA A 137 7.06 -4.34 -12.40
CA ALA A 137 8.04 -3.25 -12.31
C ALA A 137 7.42 -1.88 -12.61
N GLU A 138 6.61 -1.78 -13.67
CA GLU A 138 5.93 -0.54 -14.06
C GLU A 138 4.94 -0.07 -12.98
N GLN A 139 4.17 -1.00 -12.39
CA GLN A 139 3.23 -0.70 -11.32
C GLN A 139 3.95 -0.26 -10.04
N LEU A 140 5.08 -0.87 -9.71
CA LEU A 140 5.89 -0.48 -8.55
C LEU A 140 6.41 0.96 -8.72
N GLN A 141 6.94 1.31 -9.89
CA GLN A 141 7.45 2.64 -10.21
C GLN A 141 6.34 3.71 -10.24
N ASN A 142 5.15 3.36 -10.76
CA ASN A 142 4.00 4.27 -10.77
C ASN A 142 3.35 4.47 -9.39
N GLY A 143 3.69 3.61 -8.43
CA GLY A 143 3.18 3.63 -7.07
C GLY A 143 2.07 2.60 -6.84
N VAL A 144 2.18 1.87 -5.73
CA VAL A 144 1.21 0.82 -5.35
C VAL A 144 0.16 1.41 -4.42
N GLU A 145 -1.10 1.38 -4.82
CA GLU A 145 -2.23 1.88 -4.03
C GLU A 145 -2.87 0.77 -3.21
N LEU A 146 -3.03 0.98 -1.91
CA LEU A 146 -3.83 0.11 -1.05
C LEU A 146 -5.05 0.90 -0.56
N ASP A 147 -6.22 0.31 -0.68
CA ASP A 147 -7.48 0.92 -0.25
C ASP A 147 -8.37 -0.07 0.50
N GLY A 148 -9.46 0.45 1.05
CA GLY A 148 -10.44 -0.34 1.79
C GLY A 148 -11.49 0.51 2.49
N THR A 149 -12.08 -0.05 3.56
CA THR A 149 -13.07 0.66 4.37
C THR A 149 -12.77 0.65 5.85
N ALA A 150 -13.19 1.70 6.55
CA ALA A 150 -13.23 1.79 8.00
C ALA A 150 -14.39 2.72 8.41
N GLU A 151 -14.58 2.96 9.70
CA GLU A 151 -15.52 4.01 10.15
C GLU A 151 -15.06 5.40 9.71
N ALA A 152 -16.02 6.24 9.33
CA ALA A 152 -15.74 7.59 8.88
C ALA A 152 -15.00 8.39 9.97
N GLY A 153 -13.88 9.00 9.61
CA GLY A 153 -13.03 9.74 10.53
C GLY A 153 -12.06 8.88 11.36
N ALA A 154 -12.08 7.54 11.21
CA ALA A 154 -11.09 6.68 11.83
C ALA A 154 -9.69 6.94 11.24
N VAL A 155 -8.68 6.95 12.10
CA VAL A 155 -7.27 6.99 11.68
C VAL A 155 -6.87 5.60 11.22
N VAL A 156 -6.25 5.50 10.05
CA VAL A 156 -5.84 4.25 9.42
C VAL A 156 -4.33 4.25 9.25
N LEU A 157 -3.66 3.26 9.84
CA LEU A 157 -2.24 2.99 9.66
C LEU A 157 -2.07 1.72 8.83
N VAL A 158 -1.46 1.85 7.65
CA VAL A 158 -1.15 0.75 6.75
C VAL A 158 0.36 0.52 6.79
N THR A 159 0.78 -0.72 7.01
CA THR A 159 2.20 -1.12 7.01
C THR A 159 2.42 -2.21 5.98
N VAL A 160 3.31 -1.98 5.02
CA VAL A 160 3.78 -3.00 4.06
C VAL A 160 5.27 -3.21 4.28
N ASP A 161 5.67 -4.42 4.67
CA ASP A 161 7.07 -4.83 4.93
C ASP A 161 7.89 -3.84 5.78
N GLY A 162 7.21 -3.20 6.75
CA GLY A 162 7.80 -2.24 7.68
C GLY A 162 7.71 -0.77 7.24
N VAL A 163 7.22 -0.50 6.03
CA VAL A 163 6.97 0.85 5.52
C VAL A 163 5.56 1.27 5.91
N VAL A 164 5.45 2.37 6.65
CA VAL A 164 4.17 2.84 7.21
C VAL A 164 3.60 3.98 6.38
N ARG A 165 2.28 3.96 6.20
CA ARG A 165 1.45 5.05 5.68
C ARG A 165 0.31 5.31 6.65
N GLU A 166 -0.05 6.57 6.82
CA GLU A 166 -1.15 7.01 7.67
C GLU A 166 -2.15 7.81 6.82
N THR A 167 -3.44 7.53 7.01
CA THR A 167 -4.53 8.26 6.38
C THR A 167 -5.74 8.29 7.33
N VAL A 168 -6.82 8.96 6.92
CA VAL A 168 -8.08 9.01 7.65
C VAL A 168 -9.18 8.56 6.71
N ALA A 169 -10.06 7.66 7.17
CA ALA A 169 -11.21 7.25 6.39
C ALA A 169 -12.16 8.43 6.16
N ASP A 170 -12.60 8.60 4.91
CA ASP A 170 -13.44 9.71 4.49
C ASP A 170 -14.86 9.64 5.09
N GLU A 171 -15.72 10.61 4.75
CA GLU A 171 -17.11 10.66 5.25
C GLU A 171 -17.96 9.45 4.83
N ASN A 172 -17.55 8.71 3.80
CA ASN A 172 -18.19 7.49 3.34
C ASN A 172 -17.53 6.21 3.90
N GLY A 173 -16.47 6.36 4.69
CA GLY A 173 -15.70 5.27 5.27
C GLY A 173 -14.66 4.66 4.34
N HIS A 174 -14.27 5.33 3.24
CA HIS A 174 -13.22 4.87 2.35
C HIS A 174 -11.86 5.42 2.77
N TRP A 175 -10.83 4.58 2.68
CA TRP A 175 -9.45 5.01 2.89
C TRP A 175 -8.57 4.52 1.74
N MET A 176 -7.47 5.24 1.50
CA MET A 176 -6.47 4.91 0.49
C MET A 176 -5.10 5.42 0.93
N VAL A 177 -4.05 4.66 0.61
CA VAL A 177 -2.65 5.06 0.74
C VAL A 177 -1.87 4.65 -0.51
N THR A 178 -0.85 5.43 -0.84
CA THR A 178 0.05 5.13 -1.97
C THR A 178 1.47 4.86 -1.46
N TYR A 179 2.05 3.77 -1.94
CA TYR A 179 3.46 3.44 -1.82
C TYR A 179 4.16 3.87 -3.10
N GLU A 180 4.56 5.15 -3.12
CA GLU A 180 5.30 5.77 -4.22
C GLU A 180 6.60 5.01 -4.57
N ASP A 181 7.15 5.30 -5.75
CA ASP A 181 8.44 4.78 -6.20
C ASP A 181 9.54 4.77 -5.12
N GLY A 182 10.30 3.68 -5.08
CA GLY A 182 11.35 3.43 -4.10
C GLY A 182 10.86 3.22 -2.66
N SER A 183 9.55 3.25 -2.39
CA SER A 183 9.02 2.98 -1.05
C SER A 183 9.08 1.50 -0.70
N LEU A 184 8.89 0.63 -1.69
CA LEU A 184 8.98 -0.81 -1.56
C LEU A 184 10.18 -1.31 -2.37
N PRO A 185 10.86 -2.38 -1.93
CA PRO A 185 12.00 -2.92 -2.68
C PRO A 185 11.57 -3.55 -4.00
N GLU A 186 12.45 -3.52 -4.98
CA GLU A 186 12.34 -4.33 -6.20
C GLU A 186 12.66 -5.81 -5.93
N GLY A 187 12.25 -6.66 -6.86
CA GLY A 187 12.50 -8.10 -6.90
C GLY A 187 11.24 -8.95 -6.82
N THR A 188 11.42 -10.27 -6.78
CA THR A 188 10.33 -11.24 -6.65
C THR A 188 10.16 -11.68 -5.20
N TYR A 189 9.06 -11.28 -4.55
CA TYR A 189 8.78 -11.62 -3.14
C TYR A 189 7.28 -11.55 -2.78
N ASN A 190 6.95 -12.07 -1.59
CA ASN A 190 5.60 -11.97 -1.04
C ASN A 190 5.56 -10.86 0.04
N ALA A 191 4.91 -9.74 -0.28
CA ALA A 191 4.74 -8.60 0.59
C ALA A 191 3.64 -8.82 1.62
N SER A 192 3.84 -8.35 2.85
CA SER A 192 2.82 -8.42 3.91
C SER A 192 2.28 -7.04 4.25
N ALA A 193 0.97 -6.86 4.03
CA ALA A 193 0.23 -5.66 4.38
C ALA A 193 -0.56 -5.86 5.69
N ASN A 194 -0.33 -5.01 6.68
CA ASN A 194 -1.10 -4.94 7.92
C ASN A 194 -1.77 -3.57 8.04
N VAL A 195 -3.06 -3.55 8.32
CA VAL A 195 -3.83 -2.33 8.55
C VAL A 195 -4.33 -2.33 9.98
N GLU A 196 -4.12 -1.22 10.67
CA GLU A 196 -4.66 -0.93 11.99
C GLU A 196 -5.49 0.35 11.90
N VAL A 197 -6.68 0.34 12.49
CA VAL A 197 -7.52 1.54 12.58
C VAL A 197 -7.82 1.87 14.02
N THR A 198 -8.00 3.16 14.30
CA THR A 198 -8.52 3.69 15.55
C THR A 198 -9.67 4.63 15.24
N ASP A 199 -10.87 4.33 15.76
CA ASP A 199 -12.04 5.19 15.59
C ASP A 199 -12.00 6.44 16.50
N ILE A 200 -13.08 7.21 16.48
CA ILE A 200 -13.21 8.45 17.27
C ILE A 200 -13.30 8.15 18.79
N ALA A 201 -13.86 7.01 19.18
CA ALA A 201 -13.95 6.56 20.57
C ALA A 201 -12.62 5.95 21.08
N GLY A 202 -11.66 5.70 20.19
CA GLY A 202 -10.41 5.02 20.50
C GLY A 202 -10.51 3.50 20.48
N ASN A 203 -11.57 2.90 19.94
CA ASN A 203 -11.58 1.47 19.66
C ASN A 203 -10.64 1.18 18.49
N THR A 204 -9.97 0.03 18.53
CA THR A 204 -9.04 -0.41 17.49
C THR A 204 -9.51 -1.66 16.77
N ALA A 205 -9.27 -1.75 15.45
CA ALA A 205 -9.42 -2.98 14.68
C ALA A 205 -8.23 -3.18 13.73
N THR A 206 -7.98 -4.42 13.34
CA THR A 206 -6.87 -4.77 12.46
C THR A 206 -7.31 -5.74 11.36
N THR A 207 -6.71 -5.63 10.18
CA THR A 207 -6.79 -6.63 9.11
C THR A 207 -5.43 -6.78 8.42
N SER A 208 -5.21 -7.88 7.73
CA SER A 208 -3.95 -8.14 7.02
C SER A 208 -4.18 -8.91 5.73
N ALA A 209 -3.34 -8.64 4.74
CA ALA A 209 -3.28 -9.39 3.48
C ALA A 209 -1.82 -9.61 3.06
N THR A 210 -1.64 -10.48 2.06
CA THR A 210 -0.35 -10.69 1.40
C THR A 210 -0.54 -10.57 -0.10
N PHE A 211 0.46 -10.04 -0.79
CA PHE A 211 0.47 -9.93 -2.24
C PHE A 211 1.86 -10.16 -2.81
N LEU A 212 1.92 -10.59 -4.06
CA LEU A 212 3.19 -10.82 -4.73
C LEU A 212 3.67 -9.51 -5.35
N VAL A 213 4.96 -9.24 -5.20
CA VAL A 213 5.71 -8.28 -5.99
C VAL A 213 6.64 -9.09 -6.87
N ASP A 214 6.67 -8.77 -8.15
CA ASP A 214 7.54 -9.40 -9.10
C ASP A 214 7.93 -8.37 -10.15
N THR A 215 9.12 -7.78 -10.00
CA THR A 215 9.62 -6.74 -10.92
C THR A 215 10.71 -7.26 -11.85
N GLU A 216 10.90 -8.58 -11.91
CA GLU A 216 12.01 -9.21 -12.61
C GLU A 216 11.49 -10.04 -13.77
N VAL A 217 12.18 -9.98 -14.90
CA VAL A 217 11.93 -10.82 -16.06
C VAL A 217 13.28 -11.20 -16.65
N THR A 218 13.41 -12.42 -17.16
CA THR A 218 14.65 -12.85 -17.81
C THR A 218 14.59 -12.59 -19.31
N ASN A 219 15.70 -12.15 -19.88
CA ASN A 219 15.79 -11.91 -21.31
C ASN A 219 15.58 -13.23 -22.09
N PRO A 220 14.83 -13.22 -23.20
CA PRO A 220 14.72 -14.37 -24.08
C PRO A 220 16.08 -14.78 -24.62
N LEU A 221 16.50 -16.02 -24.37
CA LEU A 221 17.77 -16.52 -24.87
C LEU A 221 17.59 -17.42 -26.09
N ILE A 222 18.32 -17.11 -27.17
CA ILE A 222 18.25 -17.82 -28.44
C ILE A 222 19.34 -18.88 -28.48
N LYS A 223 18.95 -20.16 -28.48
CA LYS A 223 19.88 -21.31 -28.48
C LYS A 223 20.35 -21.68 -29.87
N SER A 224 19.47 -21.55 -30.86
CA SER A 224 19.79 -21.86 -32.26
C SER A 224 18.81 -21.18 -33.21
N VAL A 225 19.29 -20.80 -34.39
CA VAL A 225 18.46 -20.30 -35.49
C VAL A 225 18.59 -21.26 -36.69
N THR A 226 17.47 -21.62 -37.32
CA THR A 226 17.45 -22.49 -38.50
C THR A 226 17.04 -21.71 -39.75
N PHE A 227 17.91 -21.73 -40.75
CA PHE A 227 17.73 -21.07 -42.04
C PHE A 227 17.32 -22.05 -43.14
N ALA A 228 16.46 -21.61 -44.06
CA ALA A 228 16.18 -22.30 -45.31
C ALA A 228 15.94 -21.29 -46.44
N ASP A 229 16.69 -21.44 -47.54
CA ASP A 229 16.68 -20.48 -48.65
C ASP A 229 16.89 -19.02 -48.17
N ASP A 230 17.86 -18.84 -47.26
CA ASP A 230 18.25 -17.59 -46.58
C ASP A 230 17.21 -17.04 -45.57
N ASP A 231 15.97 -17.52 -45.56
CA ASP A 231 14.97 -17.15 -44.55
C ASP A 231 15.16 -17.87 -43.21
N VAL A 232 14.87 -17.17 -42.11
CA VAL A 232 14.69 -17.78 -40.78
C VAL A 232 13.35 -18.52 -40.74
N THR A 233 13.43 -19.84 -40.51
CA THR A 233 12.24 -20.71 -40.47
C THR A 233 11.87 -21.15 -39.06
N SER A 234 12.85 -21.27 -38.17
CA SER A 234 12.61 -21.63 -36.77
C SER A 234 13.76 -21.21 -35.87
N LEU A 235 13.45 -21.05 -34.58
CA LEU A 235 14.39 -20.74 -33.52
C LEU A 235 14.22 -21.78 -32.40
N SER A 236 15.30 -22.15 -31.73
CA SER A 236 15.22 -22.78 -30.40
C SER A 236 15.49 -21.71 -29.35
N ILE A 237 14.60 -21.57 -28.37
CA ILE A 237 14.70 -20.57 -27.30
C ILE A 237 14.62 -21.22 -25.93
N SER A 238 15.23 -20.57 -24.93
CA SER A 238 14.98 -20.89 -23.52
C SER A 238 13.53 -20.54 -23.17
N THR A 239 12.90 -21.33 -22.30
CA THR A 239 11.53 -21.09 -21.84
C THR A 239 11.49 -20.95 -20.32
N ASP A 240 11.63 -19.72 -19.83
CA ASP A 240 11.57 -19.37 -18.42
C ASP A 240 10.18 -18.83 -18.05
N ASP A 241 9.17 -19.70 -17.93
CA ASP A 241 7.79 -19.35 -17.48
C ASP A 241 7.24 -18.02 -18.02
N GLN A 242 7.50 -17.76 -19.31
CA GLN A 242 7.15 -16.53 -20.03
C GLN A 242 6.33 -16.86 -21.27
N ALA A 243 5.47 -15.94 -21.66
CA ALA A 243 4.88 -15.91 -22.99
C ALA A 243 5.84 -15.23 -23.97
N PHE A 244 5.95 -15.76 -25.19
CA PHE A 244 6.81 -15.20 -26.24
C PHE A 244 6.02 -14.83 -27.49
N ASP A 245 6.21 -13.60 -27.94
CA ASP A 245 5.74 -13.11 -29.23
C ASP A 245 6.93 -12.80 -30.15
N PHE A 246 6.75 -12.94 -31.46
CA PHE A 246 7.83 -12.84 -32.44
C PHE A 246 7.51 -11.79 -33.48
N TYR A 247 8.44 -10.87 -33.70
CA TYR A 247 8.24 -9.76 -34.63
C TYR A 247 9.39 -9.68 -35.64
N ALA A 248 9.05 -9.49 -36.90
CA ALA A 248 10.00 -9.10 -37.94
C ALA A 248 10.05 -7.58 -38.08
N LEU A 249 11.23 -7.00 -37.85
CA LEU A 249 11.55 -5.60 -38.16
C LEU A 249 11.97 -5.51 -39.62
N ASN A 250 11.05 -5.05 -40.47
CA ASN A 250 11.20 -5.06 -41.91
C ASN A 250 12.02 -3.87 -42.41
N PRO A 251 12.84 -4.02 -43.47
CA PRO A 251 13.61 -2.93 -44.08
C PRO A 251 12.81 -1.70 -44.51
N ASP A 252 11.49 -1.82 -44.67
CA ASP A 252 10.60 -0.70 -44.98
C ASP A 252 10.22 0.15 -43.75
N GLY A 253 10.75 -0.22 -42.57
CA GLY A 253 10.53 0.44 -41.28
C GLY A 253 9.28 -0.03 -40.55
N THR A 254 8.61 -1.09 -41.01
CA THR A 254 7.43 -1.67 -40.34
C THR A 254 7.79 -2.87 -39.48
N ALA A 255 7.10 -3.06 -38.37
CA ALA A 255 7.16 -4.29 -37.58
C ALA A 255 5.96 -5.20 -37.93
N THR A 256 6.21 -6.49 -38.16
CA THR A 256 5.17 -7.49 -38.43
C THR A 256 5.25 -8.61 -37.40
N GLU A 257 4.17 -8.82 -36.64
CA GLU A 257 4.01 -9.98 -35.77
C GLU A 257 3.91 -11.27 -36.60
N LEU A 258 4.72 -12.27 -36.25
CA LEU A 258 4.81 -13.56 -36.91
C LEU A 258 3.98 -14.57 -36.15
N SER A 259 3.13 -15.33 -36.84
CA SER A 259 2.47 -16.48 -36.21
C SER A 259 3.47 -17.60 -36.01
N THR A 260 3.37 -18.30 -34.88
CA THR A 260 4.30 -19.38 -34.54
C THR A 260 3.61 -20.72 -34.30
N THR A 261 4.39 -21.80 -34.37
CA THR A 261 4.01 -23.11 -33.86
C THR A 261 5.14 -23.62 -32.99
N GLU A 262 4.84 -23.82 -31.71
CA GLU A 262 5.82 -24.21 -30.70
C GLU A 262 5.85 -25.73 -30.47
N PHE A 263 7.05 -26.26 -30.30
CA PHE A 263 7.32 -27.64 -29.95
C PHE A 263 8.32 -27.70 -28.79
N ALA A 264 7.86 -28.13 -27.61
CA ALA A 264 8.75 -28.36 -26.48
C ALA A 264 9.83 -29.40 -26.83
N LEU A 265 11.10 -29.00 -26.74
CA LEU A 265 12.25 -29.88 -26.86
C LEU A 265 12.64 -30.45 -25.49
N SER A 266 12.54 -29.62 -24.46
CA SER A 266 12.77 -29.94 -23.05
C SER A 266 11.83 -29.13 -22.15
N PRO A 267 11.88 -29.28 -20.81
CA PRO A 267 11.13 -28.41 -19.90
C PRO A 267 11.55 -26.93 -19.94
N GLU A 268 12.75 -26.62 -20.40
CA GLU A 268 13.37 -25.29 -20.39
C GLU A 268 13.77 -24.85 -21.82
N GLU A 269 13.31 -25.57 -22.86
CA GLU A 269 13.67 -25.27 -24.25
C GLU A 269 12.55 -25.64 -25.21
N SER A 270 12.21 -24.71 -26.10
CA SER A 270 11.21 -24.90 -27.15
C SER A 270 11.75 -24.56 -28.53
N LEU A 271 11.38 -25.38 -29.52
CA LEU A 271 11.52 -25.08 -30.93
C LEU A 271 10.29 -24.30 -31.40
N VAL A 272 10.51 -23.09 -31.87
CA VAL A 272 9.49 -22.20 -32.42
C VAL A 272 9.61 -22.17 -33.93
N VAL A 273 8.57 -22.62 -34.63
CA VAL A 273 8.49 -22.55 -36.10
C VAL A 273 7.72 -21.31 -36.51
N LEU A 274 8.34 -20.46 -37.35
CA LEU A 274 7.74 -19.22 -37.85
C LEU A 274 6.82 -19.49 -39.05
N ASN A 275 5.69 -18.80 -39.12
CA ASN A 275 4.74 -18.87 -40.22
C ASN A 275 4.08 -17.50 -40.49
N PRO A 276 4.51 -16.75 -41.53
CA PRO A 276 5.54 -17.11 -42.52
C PRO A 276 6.96 -17.14 -41.93
N SER A 277 7.92 -17.67 -42.70
CA SER A 277 9.34 -17.47 -42.41
C SER A 277 9.69 -15.98 -42.44
N ALA A 278 10.69 -15.58 -41.67
CA ALA A 278 11.22 -14.22 -41.70
C ALA A 278 12.35 -14.13 -42.72
N SER A 279 12.37 -13.07 -43.53
CA SER A 279 13.44 -12.86 -44.52
C SER A 279 14.77 -12.60 -43.83
N ASP A 280 15.85 -13.10 -44.41
CA ASP A 280 17.25 -12.73 -44.11
C ASP A 280 17.49 -11.24 -43.80
N GLY A 281 16.86 -10.32 -44.55
CA GLY A 281 17.01 -8.88 -44.39
C GLY A 281 16.19 -8.25 -43.26
N THR A 282 15.52 -9.03 -42.40
CA THR A 282 14.72 -8.51 -41.27
C THR A 282 15.40 -8.83 -39.94
N HIS A 283 15.56 -7.85 -39.04
CA HIS A 283 15.87 -8.20 -37.65
C HIS A 283 14.65 -8.86 -37.02
N LEU A 284 14.87 -9.77 -36.07
CA LEU A 284 13.79 -10.36 -35.30
C LEU A 284 13.81 -9.80 -33.88
N VAL A 285 12.63 -9.52 -33.33
CA VAL A 285 12.45 -9.29 -31.90
C VAL A 285 11.69 -10.47 -31.33
N ILE A 286 12.27 -11.09 -30.32
CA ILE A 286 11.63 -12.09 -29.48
C ILE A 286 11.19 -11.31 -28.25
N ALA A 287 9.89 -11.07 -28.11
CA ALA A 287 9.34 -10.33 -27.00
C ALA A 287 8.86 -11.30 -25.93
N ALA A 288 9.34 -11.16 -24.68
CA ALA A 288 8.82 -11.95 -23.57
C ALA A 288 7.94 -11.13 -22.65
N THR A 289 6.96 -11.80 -22.06
CA THR A 289 6.15 -11.29 -20.97
C THR A 289 5.97 -12.38 -19.92
N ASP A 290 6.30 -12.08 -18.67
CA ASP A 290 6.09 -13.00 -17.55
C ASP A 290 4.63 -12.97 -17.05
N ASP A 291 4.33 -13.75 -16.02
CA ASP A 291 3.01 -13.82 -15.38
C ASP A 291 2.60 -12.51 -14.66
N ALA A 292 3.56 -11.66 -14.30
CA ALA A 292 3.33 -10.35 -13.71
C ALA A 292 3.06 -9.27 -14.78
N GLY A 293 3.41 -9.54 -16.03
CA GLY A 293 3.36 -8.59 -17.13
C GLY A 293 4.62 -7.74 -17.28
N ASN A 294 5.74 -8.12 -16.65
CA ASN A 294 7.04 -7.54 -16.96
C ASN A 294 7.47 -8.01 -18.36
N THR A 295 8.07 -7.11 -19.13
CA THR A 295 8.50 -7.39 -20.50
C THR A 295 10.01 -7.30 -20.63
N SER A 296 10.62 -8.22 -21.36
CA SER A 296 12.03 -8.16 -21.74
C SER A 296 12.19 -8.77 -23.11
N ASP A 297 12.83 -8.06 -24.02
CA ASP A 297 12.87 -8.42 -25.42
C ASP A 297 14.32 -8.62 -25.88
N THR A 298 14.52 -9.61 -26.77
CA THR A 298 15.81 -9.87 -27.40
C THR A 298 15.74 -9.53 -28.88
N LEU A 299 16.63 -8.64 -29.32
CA LEU A 299 16.86 -8.33 -30.72
C LEU A 299 17.85 -9.33 -31.34
N LEU A 300 17.38 -10.18 -32.24
CA LEU A 300 18.21 -11.03 -33.08
C LEU A 300 18.66 -10.28 -34.33
N VAL A 301 19.98 -10.07 -34.43
CA VAL A 301 20.64 -9.44 -35.55
C VAL A 301 21.03 -10.50 -36.58
N LEU A 302 20.71 -10.27 -37.86
CA LEU A 302 20.95 -11.21 -38.96
C LEU A 302 21.86 -10.59 -40.04
N ASP A 303 22.65 -11.46 -40.69
CA ASP A 303 23.69 -11.19 -41.71
C ASP A 303 23.38 -10.10 -42.75
N ASP A 304 22.17 -10.07 -43.31
CA ASP A 304 21.86 -9.20 -44.44
C ASP A 304 21.67 -7.71 -44.05
N ASN A 305 21.67 -7.39 -42.74
CA ASN A 305 21.59 -6.02 -42.22
C ASN A 305 22.88 -5.50 -41.57
N VAL A 306 23.96 -6.28 -41.56
CA VAL A 306 25.15 -6.02 -40.70
C VAL A 306 26.12 -4.97 -41.27
N THR A 307 25.81 -4.34 -42.40
CA THR A 307 26.74 -3.43 -43.08
C THR A 307 26.74 -1.99 -42.55
N ASN A 308 27.27 -1.80 -41.33
CA ASN A 308 27.76 -0.55 -40.73
C ASN A 308 26.74 0.54 -40.33
N THR A 309 26.82 0.99 -39.06
CA THR A 309 26.16 2.18 -38.49
C THR A 309 24.64 2.23 -38.74
N GLY A 310 23.87 1.55 -37.88
CA GLY A 310 22.40 1.60 -37.95
C GLY A 310 21.67 0.33 -37.55
N THR A 311 22.33 -0.68 -36.95
CA THR A 311 21.68 -1.93 -36.50
C THR A 311 20.49 -1.69 -35.57
N LEU A 312 20.55 -0.63 -34.77
CA LEU A 312 19.47 -0.19 -33.89
C LEU A 312 18.58 0.90 -34.52
N GLU A 313 18.89 1.38 -35.73
CA GLU A 313 18.09 2.40 -36.42
C GLU A 313 16.89 1.76 -37.13
N HIS A 314 15.84 1.46 -36.36
CA HIS A 314 14.56 1.00 -36.89
C HIS A 314 13.40 1.80 -36.27
N ASN A 315 12.47 2.29 -37.10
CA ASN A 315 11.38 3.20 -36.67
C ASN A 315 10.42 2.62 -35.62
N GLN A 316 10.49 1.32 -35.33
CA GLN A 316 9.61 0.63 -34.39
C GLN A 316 10.37 0.00 -33.23
N ILE A 317 11.69 0.20 -33.14
CA ILE A 317 12.49 -0.43 -32.06
C ILE A 317 12.07 0.09 -30.68
N ASP A 318 11.72 1.38 -30.57
CA ASP A 318 11.21 2.03 -29.35
C ASP A 318 9.86 1.46 -28.87
N GLY A 319 9.22 0.57 -29.65
CA GLY A 319 8.02 -0.15 -29.25
C GLY A 319 8.29 -1.43 -28.45
N PHE A 320 9.57 -1.77 -28.25
CA PHE A 320 10.05 -2.98 -27.59
C PHE A 320 10.97 -2.61 -26.42
N ASN A 321 10.98 -3.44 -25.38
CA ASN A 321 11.90 -3.31 -24.26
C ASN A 321 13.15 -4.17 -24.51
N ILE A 322 14.02 -3.70 -25.41
CA ILE A 322 15.21 -4.45 -25.83
C ILE A 322 16.25 -4.45 -24.71
N GLU A 323 16.33 -5.57 -24.00
CA GLU A 323 17.33 -5.81 -22.95
C GLU A 323 18.34 -6.87 -23.38
N GLY A 324 18.06 -7.63 -24.45
CA GLY A 324 18.97 -8.58 -25.08
C GLY A 324 19.29 -8.20 -26.53
N ILE A 325 20.54 -8.36 -26.95
CA ILE A 325 20.97 -8.28 -28.34
C ILE A 325 21.76 -9.54 -28.67
N GLU A 326 21.33 -10.27 -29.71
CA GLU A 326 21.96 -11.49 -30.20
C GLU A 326 22.68 -11.21 -31.53
N LEU A 327 24.00 -11.37 -31.54
CA LEU A 327 24.87 -11.13 -32.69
C LEU A 327 25.45 -12.40 -33.32
N ASP A 328 25.32 -13.58 -32.72
CA ASP A 328 25.95 -14.83 -33.21
C ASP A 328 25.55 -15.24 -34.65
N TYR A 329 24.46 -14.66 -35.15
CA TYR A 329 23.92 -14.92 -36.49
C TYR A 329 24.15 -13.75 -37.47
N ALA A 330 25.05 -12.84 -37.09
CA ALA A 330 25.51 -11.70 -37.86
C ALA A 330 27.04 -11.77 -38.03
N SER A 331 27.50 -11.77 -39.27
CA SER A 331 28.92 -11.88 -39.64
C SER A 331 29.58 -10.51 -39.49
N ASP A 332 30.66 -10.45 -38.72
CA ASP A 332 31.44 -9.23 -38.48
C ASP A 332 30.57 -8.07 -37.95
N ALA A 333 29.72 -8.30 -36.92
CA ALA A 333 28.81 -7.27 -36.44
C ALA A 333 29.53 -6.07 -35.82
N ASN A 334 29.05 -4.86 -36.13
CA ASN A 334 29.61 -3.60 -35.62
C ASN A 334 28.51 -2.77 -34.96
N LEU A 335 28.36 -2.92 -33.65
CA LEU A 335 27.37 -2.22 -32.84
C LEU A 335 27.99 -0.99 -32.16
N THR A 336 27.26 0.12 -32.09
CA THR A 336 27.63 1.28 -31.28
C THR A 336 26.50 1.55 -30.28
N LEU A 337 26.84 1.64 -28.99
CA LEU A 337 25.93 1.93 -27.91
C LEU A 337 26.33 3.23 -27.23
N THR A 338 25.34 4.08 -26.99
CA THR A 338 25.47 5.29 -26.16
C THR A 338 24.53 5.16 -24.97
N GLU A 339 24.76 5.96 -23.94
CA GLU A 339 23.91 6.01 -22.75
C GLU A 339 22.43 6.26 -23.11
N ASP A 340 22.15 7.28 -23.93
CA ASP A 340 20.79 7.61 -24.38
C ASP A 340 20.15 6.43 -25.13
N MET A 341 20.92 5.75 -26.01
CA MET A 341 20.40 4.59 -26.75
C MET A 341 20.05 3.42 -25.84
N ILE A 342 20.84 3.18 -24.78
CA ILE A 342 20.55 2.09 -23.84
C ILE A 342 19.25 2.38 -23.08
N ARG A 343 19.02 3.64 -22.71
CA ARG A 343 17.77 4.07 -22.04
C ARG A 343 16.55 3.97 -22.95
N ASP A 344 16.73 4.32 -24.22
CA ASP A 344 15.65 4.22 -25.21
C ASP A 344 15.30 2.74 -25.51
N LEU A 345 16.26 1.82 -25.39
CA LEU A 345 16.06 0.37 -25.59
C LEU A 345 15.53 -0.34 -24.34
N SER A 346 16.11 -0.09 -23.17
CA SER A 346 15.79 -0.74 -21.90
C SER A 346 15.06 0.24 -20.99
N SER A 347 13.74 0.25 -21.11
CA SER A 347 12.86 1.17 -20.38
C SER A 347 12.68 0.81 -18.90
N THR A 348 13.03 -0.41 -18.50
CA THR A 348 12.80 -0.95 -17.14
C THR A 348 14.06 -1.11 -16.32
N SER A 349 15.18 -1.56 -16.91
CA SER A 349 16.39 -1.92 -16.16
C SER A 349 17.63 -1.06 -16.47
N ASP A 350 17.54 -0.15 -17.44
CA ASP A 350 18.69 0.61 -17.96
C ASP A 350 19.89 -0.29 -18.31
N THR A 351 19.62 -1.53 -18.70
CA THR A 351 20.61 -2.58 -18.90
C THR A 351 20.38 -3.33 -20.20
N VAL A 352 21.43 -3.48 -20.99
CA VAL A 352 21.43 -4.29 -22.22
C VAL A 352 22.50 -5.37 -22.13
N THR A 353 22.11 -6.61 -22.41
CA THR A 353 22.99 -7.77 -22.55
C THR A 353 23.26 -8.04 -24.02
N VAL A 354 24.52 -8.21 -24.40
CA VAL A 354 24.95 -8.47 -25.78
C VAL A 354 25.66 -9.82 -25.87
N HIS A 355 25.06 -10.73 -26.63
CA HIS A 355 25.57 -12.04 -27.01
C HIS A 355 26.22 -11.95 -28.40
N GLY A 356 27.28 -12.71 -28.65
CA GLY A 356 28.02 -12.65 -29.89
C GLY A 356 29.40 -13.30 -29.80
N GLY A 357 30.11 -13.28 -30.93
CA GLY A 357 31.38 -13.98 -31.10
C GLY A 357 32.60 -13.08 -31.29
N SER A 358 33.74 -13.72 -31.50
CA SER A 358 35.05 -13.07 -31.69
C SER A 358 35.21 -12.26 -32.98
N ASP A 359 34.27 -12.40 -33.91
CA ASP A 359 34.13 -11.60 -35.11
C ASP A 359 33.34 -10.31 -34.89
N ASP A 360 32.63 -10.18 -33.77
CA ASP A 360 31.83 -9.01 -33.47
C ASP A 360 32.63 -7.91 -32.77
N THR A 361 32.21 -6.67 -32.98
CA THR A 361 32.75 -5.48 -32.34
C THR A 361 31.63 -4.63 -31.75
N VAL A 362 31.70 -4.37 -30.45
CA VAL A 362 30.79 -3.45 -29.74
C VAL A 362 31.58 -2.23 -29.30
N THR A 363 31.21 -1.06 -29.80
CA THR A 363 31.71 0.23 -29.34
C THR A 363 30.75 0.83 -28.33
N ILE A 364 31.21 1.17 -27.13
CA ILE A 364 30.38 1.80 -26.10
C ILE A 364 30.97 3.16 -25.76
N GLU A 365 30.23 4.23 -26.03
CA GLU A 365 30.69 5.58 -25.73
C GLU A 365 30.62 5.87 -24.23
N ASN A 366 31.68 6.47 -23.67
CA ASN A 366 31.76 6.84 -22.25
C ASN A 366 31.60 5.67 -21.26
N ALA A 367 32.02 4.47 -21.64
CA ALA A 367 31.94 3.30 -20.78
C ALA A 367 33.20 3.08 -19.93
N ALA A 368 33.00 2.43 -18.79
CA ALA A 368 34.06 1.91 -17.93
C ALA A 368 33.80 0.44 -17.61
N LYS A 369 34.76 -0.44 -17.92
CA LYS A 369 34.69 -1.85 -17.54
C LYS A 369 34.80 -1.98 -16.01
N THR A 370 33.89 -2.75 -15.42
CA THR A 370 33.91 -3.07 -13.99
C THR A 370 34.82 -4.26 -13.68
N THR A 371 34.96 -4.61 -12.41
CA THR A 371 35.63 -5.87 -12.00
C THR A 371 34.67 -7.05 -11.86
N GLN A 372 33.39 -6.84 -12.16
CA GLN A 372 32.34 -7.85 -12.02
C GLN A 372 32.13 -8.57 -13.34
N THR A 373 31.74 -9.83 -13.23
CA THR A 373 31.35 -10.68 -14.36
C THR A 373 30.08 -11.43 -13.97
N VAL A 374 29.28 -11.79 -14.96
CA VAL A 374 28.10 -12.66 -14.79
C VAL A 374 28.24 -13.89 -15.68
N ASP A 375 27.68 -15.00 -15.23
CA ASP A 375 27.58 -16.24 -16.01
C ASP A 375 26.15 -16.36 -16.51
N ILE A 376 25.97 -16.43 -17.83
CA ILE A 376 24.66 -16.63 -18.46
C ILE A 376 24.79 -17.94 -19.24
N GLU A 377 24.12 -18.97 -18.73
CA GLU A 377 24.13 -20.33 -19.29
C GLU A 377 25.52 -20.97 -19.53
N GLY A 378 26.50 -20.62 -18.71
CA GLY A 378 27.86 -21.16 -18.81
C GLY A 378 28.80 -20.33 -19.68
N GLU A 379 28.34 -19.23 -20.27
CA GLU A 379 29.18 -18.22 -20.91
C GLU A 379 29.42 -17.04 -19.95
N THR A 380 30.63 -16.46 -19.98
CA THR A 380 31.03 -15.40 -19.05
C THR A 380 30.97 -14.03 -19.71
N TYR A 381 30.30 -13.10 -19.05
CA TYR A 381 30.10 -11.73 -19.54
C TYR A 381 30.85 -10.73 -18.67
N ASP A 382 31.41 -9.71 -19.31
CA ASP A 382 31.96 -8.53 -18.66
C ASP A 382 30.88 -7.46 -18.46
N ILE A 383 30.89 -6.80 -17.30
CA ILE A 383 29.95 -5.71 -17.00
C ILE A 383 30.65 -4.36 -17.19
N TYR A 384 30.02 -3.46 -17.94
CA TYR A 384 30.45 -2.09 -18.20
C TYR A 384 29.41 -1.11 -17.63
N THR A 385 29.85 -0.05 -16.96
CA THR A 385 29.00 1.10 -16.62
C THR A 385 29.13 2.15 -17.72
N VAL A 386 28.03 2.74 -18.14
CA VAL A 386 28.00 3.80 -19.17
C VAL A 386 27.53 5.09 -18.50
N GLY A 387 28.25 6.20 -18.71
CA GLY A 387 27.91 7.46 -18.05
C GLY A 387 28.22 7.48 -16.55
N ASP A 388 27.41 8.19 -15.76
CA ASP A 388 27.60 8.39 -14.32
C ASP A 388 26.39 8.07 -13.43
N ASP A 389 25.32 7.52 -14.00
CA ASP A 389 24.01 7.42 -13.34
C ASP A 389 23.42 6.00 -13.24
N GLY A 390 24.18 4.98 -13.64
CA GLY A 390 23.85 3.57 -13.35
C GLY A 390 23.50 2.71 -14.57
N VAL A 391 23.48 3.27 -15.78
CA VAL A 391 23.30 2.50 -17.03
C VAL A 391 24.38 1.43 -17.16
N THR A 392 23.99 0.20 -17.51
CA THR A 392 24.93 -0.90 -17.67
C THR A 392 24.82 -1.61 -19.01
N VAL A 393 25.96 -2.15 -19.47
CA VAL A 393 26.00 -3.08 -20.59
C VAL A 393 26.75 -4.33 -20.15
N VAL A 394 26.15 -5.49 -20.40
CA VAL A 394 26.69 -6.81 -20.10
C VAL A 394 27.09 -7.44 -21.43
N ILE A 395 28.38 -7.69 -21.67
CA ILE A 395 28.87 -8.12 -22.98
C ILE A 395 29.64 -9.43 -22.86
N ASP A 396 29.37 -10.36 -23.77
CA ASP A 396 30.11 -11.61 -23.90
C ASP A 396 31.62 -11.36 -23.96
N GLN A 397 32.42 -12.14 -23.22
CA GLN A 397 33.87 -12.01 -23.22
C GLN A 397 34.52 -12.35 -24.56
N ASP A 398 33.82 -13.05 -25.45
CA ASP A 398 34.32 -13.37 -26.78
C ASP A 398 34.23 -12.16 -27.75
N ILE A 399 33.40 -11.14 -27.47
CA ILE A 399 33.23 -9.96 -28.32
C ILE A 399 34.40 -8.96 -28.20
N ASN A 400 34.77 -8.32 -29.33
CA ASN A 400 35.75 -7.22 -29.31
C ASN A 400 35.12 -5.91 -28.81
N VAL A 401 35.41 -5.50 -27.57
CA VAL A 401 34.87 -4.25 -27.00
C VAL A 401 35.79 -3.04 -27.22
N VAL A 402 35.23 -1.92 -27.69
CA VAL A 402 35.89 -0.62 -27.86
C VAL A 402 35.20 0.42 -26.97
N ILE A 403 35.98 1.16 -26.16
CA ILE A 403 35.48 2.20 -25.23
C ILE A 403 36.17 3.56 -25.43
#